data_AF-A0A2N3XY00-F1
#
_entry.id   AF-A0A2N3XY00-F1
#
_cell.length_a   1.000
_cell.length_b   1.000
_cell.length_c   1.000
_cell.angle_alpha   90.00
_cell.angle_beta   90.00
_cell.angle_gamma   90.00
#
_symmetry.space_group_name_H-M   'P 1'
#
loop_
_entity.id
_entity.type
_entity.pdbx_description
1 polymer ?
#
loop_
_entity_poly.entity_id
_entity_poly.type
_entity_poly.pdbx_seq_one_letter_code
_entity_poly.pdbx_strand_id
1 'polypeptide(L)'
;MIGEANAGDEPADGWFPESVAACYDAPGGANVPEVVTPAVDVLEDLADGPVLEFAVGTGHIATPLAARGVPVNGIELSLAMAARIASKPDGDAVEVTIGDMTTTRVAGQFSMVYLVFNTISNVTTHG
;
A
#
# COMPACT_ATOMS: atom_id res chain seq x y z
N MET A 1 -12.59 -15.42 -1.73
CA MET A 1 -13.13 -16.35 -0.72
C MET A 1 -12.50 -15.93 0.58
N ILE A 2 -13.24 -15.24 1.45
CA ILE A 2 -12.75 -14.92 2.79
C ILE A 2 -12.69 -16.25 3.56
N GLY A 3 -11.48 -16.68 3.92
CA GLY A 3 -11.28 -17.86 4.76
C GLY A 3 -11.74 -17.56 6.19
N GLU A 4 -12.07 -18.60 6.95
CA GLU A 4 -12.33 -18.48 8.39
C GLU A 4 -11.17 -17.72 9.06
N ALA A 5 -11.49 -16.86 10.03
CA ALA A 5 -10.50 -16.09 10.78
C ALA A 5 -9.48 -17.05 11.42
N ASN A 6 -8.20 -16.87 11.11
CA ASN A 6 -7.15 -17.68 11.70
C ASN A 6 -6.89 -17.19 13.13
N ALA A 7 -6.44 -18.09 14.02
CA ALA A 7 -6.04 -17.71 15.37
C ALA A 7 -4.90 -16.68 15.30
N GLY A 8 -5.23 -15.41 15.57
CA GLY A 8 -4.31 -14.27 15.46
C GLY A 8 -4.82 -13.10 14.61
N ASP A 9 -5.88 -13.30 13.82
CA ASP A 9 -6.53 -12.21 13.07
C ASP A 9 -7.47 -11.42 14.00
N GLU A 10 -7.22 -10.13 14.17
CA GLU A 10 -8.12 -9.24 14.91
C GLU A 10 -9.11 -8.58 13.95
N PRO A 11 -10.42 -8.50 14.26
CA PRO A 11 -11.38 -7.78 13.40
C PRO A 11 -11.00 -6.32 13.15
N ALA A 12 -10.24 -5.72 14.07
CA ALA A 12 -9.71 -4.36 13.92
C ALA A 12 -8.70 -4.24 12.76
N ASP A 13 -8.08 -5.33 12.32
CA ASP A 13 -7.07 -5.33 11.25
C ASP A 13 -7.63 -4.97 9.88
N GLY A 14 -8.96 -5.00 9.71
CA GLY A 14 -9.64 -4.58 8.50
C GLY A 14 -9.70 -5.67 7.43
N TRP A 15 -9.53 -5.29 6.16
CA TRP A 15 -9.84 -6.16 5.01
C TRP A 15 -8.83 -7.29 4.82
N PHE A 16 -7.53 -6.99 4.93
CA PHE A 16 -6.46 -7.99 4.95
C PHE A 16 -5.87 -8.09 6.36
N PRO A 17 -6.15 -9.18 7.11
CA PRO A 17 -5.73 -9.31 8.50
C PRO A 17 -4.25 -9.72 8.63
N GLU A 18 -3.77 -9.83 9.87
CA GLU A 18 -2.39 -10.18 10.18
C GLU A 18 -1.90 -11.46 9.49
N SER A 19 -2.71 -12.51 9.38
CA SER A 19 -2.32 -13.75 8.69
C SER A 19 -1.98 -13.54 7.21
N VAL A 20 -2.59 -12.55 6.55
CA VAL A 20 -2.27 -12.15 5.18
C VAL A 20 -1.06 -11.22 5.16
N ALA A 21 -1.03 -10.21 6.02
CA ALA A 21 0.08 -9.27 6.10
C ALA A 21 1.41 -9.99 6.39
N ALA A 22 1.40 -11.03 7.22
CA ALA A 22 2.56 -11.82 7.65
C ALA A 22 3.37 -12.39 6.48
N CYS A 23 2.69 -12.80 5.41
CA CYS A 23 3.32 -13.42 4.25
C CYS A 23 3.31 -12.54 3.00
N TYR A 24 2.74 -11.33 3.06
CA TYR A 24 2.51 -10.50 1.87
C TYR A 24 3.81 -10.10 1.17
N ASP A 25 4.87 -9.85 1.94
CA ASP A 25 6.21 -9.51 1.42
C ASP A 25 7.11 -10.74 1.21
N ALA A 26 6.56 -11.96 1.25
CA ALA A 26 7.35 -13.17 1.01
C ALA A 26 8.03 -13.12 -0.37
N PRO A 27 9.31 -13.50 -0.51
CA PRO A 27 10.04 -13.40 -1.77
C PRO A 27 9.38 -14.20 -2.90
N GLY A 28 9.32 -13.62 -4.10
CA GLY A 28 8.82 -14.27 -5.30
C GLY A 28 7.65 -13.55 -5.97
N GLY A 29 7.31 -13.98 -7.19
CA GLY A 29 6.17 -13.42 -7.93
C GLY A 29 6.29 -11.91 -8.13
N ALA A 30 5.29 -11.15 -7.68
CA ALA A 30 5.28 -9.70 -7.77
C ALA A 30 6.26 -9.01 -6.80
N ASN A 31 6.83 -9.74 -5.84
CA ASN A 31 7.75 -9.24 -4.81
C ASN A 31 9.23 -9.34 -5.18
N VAL A 32 9.55 -9.79 -6.38
CA VAL A 32 10.93 -9.81 -6.84
C VAL A 32 11.35 -8.40 -7.31
N PRO A 33 12.59 -7.97 -7.03
CA PRO A 33 13.08 -6.66 -7.45
C PRO A 33 12.90 -6.38 -8.95
N GLU A 34 13.01 -7.40 -9.79
CA GLU A 34 12.85 -7.30 -11.24
C GLU A 34 11.43 -6.90 -11.67
N VAL A 35 10.43 -7.03 -10.79
CA VAL A 35 9.06 -6.54 -11.02
C VAL A 35 8.85 -5.17 -10.36
N VAL A 36 9.38 -4.99 -9.15
CA VAL A 36 9.19 -3.77 -8.35
C VAL A 36 9.96 -2.59 -8.93
N THR A 37 11.26 -2.77 -9.21
CA THR A 37 12.15 -1.69 -9.63
C THR A 37 11.65 -1.00 -10.91
N PRO A 38 11.26 -1.71 -11.98
CA PRO A 38 10.73 -1.04 -13.17
C PRO A 38 9.45 -0.25 -12.93
N ALA A 39 8.59 -0.70 -12.00
CA ALA A 39 7.39 0.05 -11.64
C ALA A 39 7.75 1.34 -10.89
N VAL A 40 8.69 1.26 -9.95
CA VAL A 40 9.19 2.44 -9.22
C VAL A 40 9.89 3.43 -10.16
N ASP A 41 10.69 2.95 -11.12
CA ASP A 41 11.36 3.79 -12.13
C ASP A 41 10.34 4.64 -12.91
N VAL A 42 9.28 4.01 -13.43
CA VAL A 42 8.23 4.71 -14.17
C VAL A 42 7.50 5.72 -13.29
N LEU A 43 7.22 5.37 -12.03
CA LEU A 43 6.49 6.27 -11.12
C LEU A 43 7.34 7.47 -10.69
N GLU A 44 8.64 7.28 -10.51
CA GLU A 44 9.59 8.38 -10.26
C GLU A 44 9.65 9.34 -11.46
N ASP A 45 9.79 8.82 -12.68
CA ASP A 45 9.84 9.63 -13.90
C ASP A 45 8.56 10.45 -14.15
N LEU A 46 7.41 9.96 -13.66
CA LEU A 46 6.11 10.64 -13.78
C LEU A 46 5.82 11.61 -12.62
N ALA A 47 6.59 11.57 -11.53
CA ALA A 47 6.32 12.36 -10.35
C ALA A 47 6.88 13.79 -10.47
N ASP A 48 5.99 14.77 -10.62
CA ASP A 48 6.33 16.21 -10.61
C ASP A 48 6.11 16.87 -9.23
N GLY A 49 5.94 16.07 -8.18
CA GLY A 49 5.62 16.53 -6.82
C GLY A 49 5.08 15.38 -5.95
N PRO A 50 4.40 15.67 -4.83
CA PRO A 50 3.82 14.64 -3.97
C PRO A 50 2.90 13.70 -4.72
N VAL A 51 2.93 12.41 -4.37
CA VAL A 51 2.08 11.37 -4.97
C VAL A 51 1.21 10.68 -3.93
N LEU A 52 0.11 10.09 -4.38
CA LEU A 52 -0.80 9.30 -3.55
C LEU A 52 -0.95 7.88 -4.10
N GLU A 53 -0.62 6.88 -3.27
CA GLU A 53 -0.93 5.48 -3.55
C GLU A 53 -2.27 5.11 -2.89
N PHE A 54 -3.21 4.63 -3.69
CA PHE A 54 -4.42 3.99 -3.18
C PHE A 54 -4.15 2.54 -2.83
N ALA A 55 -4.69 2.10 -1.68
CA ALA A 55 -4.47 0.77 -1.12
C ALA A 55 -2.97 0.42 -1.04
N VAL A 56 -2.22 1.27 -0.31
CA VAL A 56 -0.75 1.22 -0.21
C VAL A 56 -0.22 -0.09 0.40
N GLY A 57 -1.08 -0.87 1.07
CA GLY A 57 -0.74 -2.19 1.57
C GLY A 57 0.46 -2.17 2.51
N THR A 58 1.45 -3.03 2.22
CA THR A 58 2.72 -3.09 2.98
C THR A 58 3.74 -2.04 2.52
N GLY A 59 3.39 -1.11 1.62
CA GLY A 59 4.30 -0.09 1.09
C GLY A 59 5.32 -0.62 0.08
N HIS A 60 4.96 -1.70 -0.61
CA HIS A 60 5.85 -2.39 -1.53
C HIS A 60 6.35 -1.51 -2.70
N ILE A 61 5.53 -0.55 -3.14
CA ILE A 61 5.92 0.49 -4.11
C ILE A 61 6.19 1.83 -3.41
N ALA A 62 5.34 2.25 -2.47
CA ALA A 62 5.51 3.51 -1.74
C ALA A 62 6.87 3.67 -1.07
N THR A 63 7.36 2.68 -0.32
CA THR A 63 8.63 2.78 0.41
C THR A 63 9.83 2.95 -0.52
N PRO A 64 10.06 2.11 -1.55
CA PRO A 64 11.17 2.33 -2.47
C PRO A 64 11.02 3.62 -3.30
N LEU A 65 9.80 4.09 -3.58
CA LEU A 65 9.59 5.39 -4.23
C LEU A 65 9.96 6.56 -3.31
N ALA A 66 9.57 6.48 -2.03
CA ALA A 66 9.94 7.46 -1.01
C ALA A 66 11.45 7.51 -0.76
N ALA A 67 12.12 6.36 -0.79
CA ALA A 67 13.59 6.25 -0.69
C ALA A 67 14.32 6.98 -1.83
N ARG A 68 13.66 7.25 -2.97
CA ARG A 68 14.19 8.07 -4.07
C ARG A 68 13.91 9.56 -3.91
N GLY A 69 13.29 9.98 -2.81
CA GLY A 69 13.01 11.37 -2.48
C GLY A 69 11.66 11.89 -3.00
N VAL A 70 10.82 11.03 -3.57
CA VAL A 70 9.45 11.40 -3.95
C VAL A 70 8.58 11.43 -2.69
N PRO A 71 7.86 12.52 -2.37
CA PRO A 71 6.96 12.54 -1.23
C PRO A 71 5.76 11.64 -1.47
N VAL A 72 5.62 10.55 -0.70
CA VAL A 72 4.54 9.56 -0.88
C VAL A 72 3.54 9.63 0.26
N ASN A 73 2.27 9.78 -0.10
CA ASN A 73 1.13 9.51 0.78
C ASN A 73 0.47 8.19 0.36
N GLY A 74 -0.09 7.47 1.31
CA GLY A 74 -0.83 6.23 1.06
C GLY A 74 -2.18 6.23 1.78
N ILE A 75 -3.19 5.63 1.16
CA ILE A 75 -4.41 5.20 1.86
C ILE A 75 -4.38 3.68 1.98
N GLU A 76 -4.58 3.13 3.17
CA GLU A 76 -4.74 1.69 3.37
C GLU A 76 -5.91 1.40 4.31
N LEU A 77 -6.74 0.41 3.95
CA LEU A 77 -7.89 0.02 4.75
C LEU A 77 -7.49 -0.91 5.91
N SER A 78 -6.47 -1.73 5.70
CA SER A 78 -6.08 -2.81 6.61
C SER A 78 -4.94 -2.38 7.53
N LEU A 79 -5.19 -2.30 8.83
CA LEU A 79 -4.20 -1.88 9.83
C LEU A 79 -2.96 -2.80 9.82
N ALA A 80 -3.18 -4.11 9.71
CA ALA A 80 -2.09 -5.09 9.71
C ALA A 80 -1.14 -4.92 8.51
N MET A 81 -1.68 -4.56 7.35
CA MET A 81 -0.90 -4.26 6.14
C MET A 81 -0.10 -2.97 6.32
N ALA A 82 -0.77 -1.87 6.73
CA ALA A 82 -0.15 -0.58 6.93
C ALA A 82 0.97 -0.61 7.98
N ALA A 83 0.80 -1.40 9.04
CA ALA A 83 1.80 -1.58 10.09
C ALA A 83 3.15 -2.10 9.58
N ARG A 84 3.17 -2.78 8.41
CA ARG A 84 4.42 -3.26 7.80
C ARG A 84 5.27 -2.15 7.20
N ILE A 85 4.67 -1.01 6.86
CA ILE A 85 5.39 0.12 6.27
C ILE A 85 6.39 0.68 7.29
N ALA A 86 5.93 0.94 8.51
CA ALA A 86 6.76 1.53 9.56
C ALA A 86 7.96 0.66 9.99
N SER A 87 7.96 -0.64 9.68
CA SER A 87 9.08 -1.53 9.98
C SER A 87 10.08 -1.67 8.83
N LYS A 88 9.81 -1.08 7.65
CA LYS A 88 10.71 -1.11 6.50
C LYS A 88 11.73 0.03 6.57
N PRO A 89 12.95 -0.17 6.00
CA PRO A 89 13.86 0.94 5.75
C PRO A 89 13.16 2.05 4.97
N ASP A 90 13.33 3.29 5.43
CA ASP A 90 12.70 4.49 4.84
C ASP A 90 11.16 4.48 4.85
N GLY A 91 10.55 3.55 5.60
CA GLY A 91 9.09 3.45 5.72
C GLY A 91 8.46 4.63 6.47
N ASP A 92 9.23 5.30 7.31
CA ASP A 92 8.85 6.54 7.99
C ASP A 92 8.70 7.75 7.03
N ALA A 93 9.22 7.64 5.80
CA ALA A 93 9.02 8.63 4.75
C ALA A 93 7.66 8.51 4.03
N VAL A 94 6.88 7.46 4.30
CA VAL A 94 5.54 7.26 3.73
C VAL A 94 4.47 7.66 4.74
N GLU A 95 3.69 8.69 4.42
CA GLU A 95 2.55 9.11 5.26
C GLU A 95 1.32 8.25 4.94
N VAL A 96 0.85 7.45 5.90
CA VAL A 96 -0.27 6.52 5.71
C VAL A 96 -1.52 7.02 6.42
N THR A 97 -2.60 7.19 5.65
CA THR A 97 -3.95 7.44 6.17
C THR A 97 -4.73 6.13 6.18
N ILE A 98 -5.23 5.73 7.35
CA ILE A 98 -6.09 4.55 7.46
C ILE A 98 -7.51 4.87 6.97
N GLY A 99 -8.00 4.11 5.98
CA GLY A 99 -9.39 4.20 5.53
C GLY A 99 -9.63 3.59 4.15
N ASP A 100 -10.89 3.69 3.72
CA ASP A 100 -11.34 3.19 2.41
C ASP A 100 -10.97 4.18 1.29
N MET A 101 -10.16 3.75 0.32
CA MET A 101 -9.71 4.58 -0.81
C MET A 101 -10.85 5.19 -1.64
N THR A 102 -12.08 4.64 -1.58
CA THR A 102 -13.24 5.16 -2.31
C THR A 102 -13.86 6.40 -1.65
N THR A 103 -13.71 6.55 -0.33
CA THR A 103 -14.38 7.60 0.45
C THR A 103 -13.41 8.51 1.20
N THR A 104 -12.27 7.97 1.65
CA THR A 104 -11.24 8.71 2.36
C THR A 104 -10.67 9.84 1.50
N ARG A 105 -10.30 10.94 2.16
CA ARG A 105 -9.68 12.11 1.55
C ARG A 105 -8.41 12.44 2.34
N VAL A 106 -7.29 12.58 1.62
CA VAL A 106 -6.04 13.09 2.16
C VAL A 106 -5.91 14.55 1.75
N ALA A 107 -5.52 15.42 2.69
CA ALA A 107 -5.36 16.84 2.41
C ALA A 107 -4.14 17.08 1.53
N GLY A 108 -4.26 17.99 0.56
CA GLY A 108 -3.16 18.38 -0.32
C GLY A 108 -3.49 18.27 -1.81
N GLN A 109 -2.49 18.51 -2.63
CA GLN A 109 -2.53 18.28 -4.08
C GLN A 109 -1.44 17.29 -4.45
N PHE A 110 -1.81 16.31 -5.26
CA PHE A 110 -0.90 15.26 -5.72
C PHE A 110 -0.65 15.45 -7.21
N SER A 111 0.62 15.36 -7.61
CA SER A 111 1.02 15.35 -9.02
C SER A 111 0.51 14.09 -9.72
N MET A 112 0.46 12.97 -8.97
CA MET A 112 0.02 11.67 -9.44
C MET A 112 -0.74 10.92 -8.34
N VAL A 113 -1.81 10.23 -8.74
CA VAL A 113 -2.52 9.25 -7.92
C VAL A 113 -2.47 7.92 -8.67
N TYR A 114 -2.04 6.85 -8.01
CA TYR A 114 -1.88 5.55 -8.63
C TYR A 114 -2.40 4.41 -7.76
N LEU A 115 -2.65 3.27 -8.40
CA LEU A 115 -3.17 2.05 -7.80
C LEU A 115 -2.59 0.87 -8.58
N VAL A 116 -1.92 -0.05 -7.89
CA VAL A 116 -1.22 -1.18 -8.51
C VAL A 116 -1.88 -2.52 -8.17
N PHE A 117 -1.32 -3.59 -8.73
CA PHE A 117 -1.59 -4.98 -8.36
C PHE A 117 -3.07 -5.44 -8.45
N ASN A 118 -3.83 -4.86 -9.38
CA ASN A 118 -5.25 -5.15 -9.58
C ASN A 118 -6.12 -4.90 -8.34
N THR A 119 -5.66 -4.10 -7.37
CA THR A 119 -6.36 -3.89 -6.10
C THR A 119 -7.74 -3.25 -6.29
N ILE A 120 -7.97 -2.58 -7.43
CA ILE A 120 -9.30 -2.08 -7.84
C ILE A 120 -10.37 -3.17 -7.88
N SER A 121 -9.99 -4.43 -8.14
CA SER A 121 -10.93 -5.57 -8.16
C SER A 121 -11.48 -5.94 -6.79
N ASN A 122 -10.93 -5.40 -5.70
CA ASN A 122 -11.47 -5.56 -4.35
C ASN A 122 -12.57 -4.53 -4.01
N VAL A 123 -12.84 -3.55 -4.89
CA VAL A 123 -13.94 -2.61 -4.69
C VAL A 123 -15.26 -3.31 -5.00
N THR A 124 -16.08 -3.51 -3.97
CA THR A 124 -17.40 -4.13 -4.10
C THR A 124 -18.50 -3.08 -3.99
N THR A 125 -19.61 -3.27 -4.72
CA THR A 125 -20.75 -2.34 -4.74
C THR A 125 -21.60 -2.35 -3.47
N HIS A 126 -21.24 -3.17 -2.48
CA HIS A 126 -21.96 -3.31 -1.22
C HIS A 126 -20.94 -3.22 -0.09
N GLY A 127 -20.92 -2.08 0.59
CA GLY A 127 -20.37 -1.90 1.93
C GLY A 127 -21.50 -1.78 2.94
#